data_AF-A0A7D7ZQ99-F1
#
_entry.id   AF-A0A7D7ZQ99-F1
#
_cell.length_a   1.000
_cell.length_b   1.000
_cell.length_c   1.000
_cell.angle_alpha   90.00
_cell.angle_beta   90.00
_cell.angle_gamma   90.00
#
_symmetry.space_group_name_H-M   'P 1'
#
loop_
_entity.id
_entity.type
_entity.pdbx_description
1 polymer ?
#
loop_
_entity_poly.entity_id
_entity_poly.type
_entity_poly.pdbx_seq_one_letter_code
_entity_poly.pdbx_strand_id
1 'polypeptide(L)'
;MAKYLTFLILIALLSGGCATSPDIVADDRDPWQGFNRNVYSFNDALDRTYLVPAAELYRGVTPEFAEKGVHNFFANLGDLGVAFNNTLQFKFLDAASDVGRIIVNSTIGLLGFMDVASRMGLEKHDEDFGQTLGYWGMGTGPYVMLPFFGPSNLRDGPGKVVDSFIYPPNWADIKTSERNGLFALNLVNTRAELMVTEEKAKELSRDRYVFIRDAYLDNREFKVNDGQLSADEGLYDELEDE
;
A
#
# COMPACT_ATOMS: atom_id res chain seq x y z
N MET A 1 -10.93 -19.18 22.43
CA MET A 1 -12.00 -18.20 22.11
C MET A 1 -11.62 -17.32 20.92
N ALA A 2 -10.45 -16.66 20.92
CA ALA A 2 -9.98 -15.83 19.80
C ALA A 2 -9.94 -16.55 18.43
N LYS A 3 -9.44 -17.80 18.36
CA LYS A 3 -9.38 -18.58 17.09
C LYS A 3 -10.74 -18.83 16.44
N TYR A 4 -11.78 -19.01 17.25
CA TYR A 4 -13.15 -19.21 16.76
C TYR A 4 -13.80 -17.88 16.36
N LEU A 5 -13.42 -16.78 17.02
CA LEU A 5 -13.88 -15.44 16.66
C LEU A 5 -13.31 -14.99 15.31
N THR A 6 -12.03 -15.26 15.03
CA THR A 6 -11.42 -14.97 13.72
C THR A 6 -12.07 -15.79 12.60
N PHE A 7 -12.38 -17.06 12.88
CA PHE A 7 -13.04 -17.96 11.93
C PHE A 7 -14.51 -17.56 11.67
N LEU A 8 -15.22 -17.10 12.70
CA LEU A 8 -16.59 -16.58 12.58
C LEU A 8 -16.65 -15.23 11.85
N ILE A 9 -15.65 -14.36 12.02
CA ILE A 9 -15.53 -13.11 11.25
C ILE A 9 -15.26 -13.42 9.77
N LEU A 10 -14.39 -14.40 9.47
CA LEU A 10 -14.15 -14.85 8.09
C LEU A 10 -15.41 -15.43 7.43
N ILE A 11 -16.20 -16.23 8.17
CA ILE A 11 -17.45 -16.82 7.66
C ILE A 11 -18.55 -15.75 7.48
N ALA A 12 -18.63 -14.77 8.38
CA ALA A 12 -19.57 -13.66 8.26
C ALA A 12 -19.25 -12.76 7.05
N LEU A 13 -17.96 -12.59 6.72
CA LEU A 13 -17.52 -11.88 5.51
C LEU A 13 -17.84 -12.65 4.21
N LEU A 14 -17.86 -14.00 4.26
CA LEU A 14 -18.16 -14.85 3.10
C LEU A 14 -19.66 -15.05 2.83
N SER A 15 -20.54 -14.70 3.77
CA SER A 15 -22.00 -14.92 3.66
C SER A 15 -22.77 -13.68 3.17
N GLY A 16 -22.08 -12.57 2.90
CA GLY A 16 -22.66 -11.34 2.38
C GLY A 16 -22.67 -11.25 0.86
N GLY A 17 -23.73 -11.78 0.23
CA GLY A 17 -24.32 -11.15 -0.96
C GLY A 17 -24.04 -11.78 -2.33
N CYS A 18 -24.86 -12.77 -2.71
CA CYS A 18 -25.35 -12.85 -4.09
C CYS A 18 -26.43 -11.78 -4.29
N ALA A 19 -26.02 -10.53 -4.48
CA ALA A 19 -26.91 -9.47 -4.96
C ALA A 19 -26.40 -9.04 -6.33
N THR A 20 -27.01 -9.58 -7.38
CA THR A 20 -26.78 -9.15 -8.76
C THR A 20 -27.25 -7.70 -8.88
N SER A 21 -26.32 -6.75 -8.92
CA SER A 21 -26.64 -5.35 -9.21
C SER A 21 -26.73 -5.17 -10.73
N PRO A 22 -27.83 -4.59 -11.25
CA PRO A 22 -27.91 -4.24 -12.66
C PRO A 22 -27.05 -2.99 -12.92
N ASP A 23 -26.44 -2.93 -14.11
CA ASP A 23 -25.56 -1.86 -14.64
C ASP A 23 -24.13 -1.80 -14.10
N ILE A 24 -23.50 -2.95 -13.86
CA ILE A 24 -22.04 -3.04 -13.76
C ILE A 24 -21.46 -3.22 -15.16
N VAL A 25 -20.73 -2.23 -15.68
CA VAL A 25 -19.86 -2.42 -16.85
C VAL A 25 -18.80 -3.45 -16.46
N ALA A 26 -18.84 -4.62 -17.08
CA ALA A 26 -17.86 -5.67 -16.83
C ALA A 26 -16.47 -5.16 -17.22
N ASP A 27 -15.51 -5.31 -16.31
CA ASP A 27 -14.08 -5.06 -16.54
C ASP A 27 -13.36 -6.38 -16.28
N ASP A 28 -12.66 -6.91 -17.28
CA ASP A 28 -11.97 -8.20 -17.19
C ASP A 28 -10.87 -8.20 -16.11
N ARG A 29 -10.37 -7.02 -15.73
CA ARG A 29 -9.41 -6.85 -14.63
C ARG A 29 -10.08 -6.98 -13.26
N ASP A 30 -11.41 -6.84 -13.16
CA ASP A 30 -12.21 -6.88 -11.92
C ASP A 30 -13.43 -7.82 -12.03
N PRO A 31 -13.21 -9.14 -12.18
CA PRO A 31 -14.29 -10.12 -12.29
C PRO A 31 -15.12 -10.25 -11.00
N TRP A 32 -14.63 -9.73 -9.87
CA TRP A 32 -15.30 -9.77 -8.57
C TRP A 32 -15.88 -8.41 -8.16
N GLN A 33 -16.20 -7.54 -9.11
CA GLN A 33 -16.62 -6.16 -8.84
C GLN A 33 -17.77 -6.04 -7.83
N GLY A 34 -18.75 -6.95 -7.85
CA GLY A 34 -19.84 -6.95 -6.88
C GLY A 34 -19.36 -7.15 -5.44
N PHE A 35 -18.46 -8.12 -5.22
CA PHE A 35 -17.82 -8.34 -3.92
C PHE A 35 -16.92 -7.16 -3.55
N ASN A 36 -16.10 -6.70 -4.50
CA ASN A 36 -15.12 -5.66 -4.26
C ASN A 36 -15.78 -4.30 -3.90
N ARG A 37 -16.92 -3.96 -4.51
CA ARG A 37 -17.71 -2.76 -4.15
C ARG A 37 -18.30 -2.84 -2.74
N ASN A 38 -18.73 -4.03 -2.30
CA ASN A 38 -19.22 -4.23 -0.93
C ASN A 38 -18.09 -4.05 0.08
N VAL A 39 -16.93 -4.66 -0.17
CA VAL A 39 -15.75 -4.50 0.70
C VAL A 39 -15.25 -3.06 0.69
N TYR A 40 -15.26 -2.39 -0.48
CA TYR A 40 -14.94 -0.97 -0.58
C TYR A 40 -15.86 -0.13 0.31
N SER A 41 -17.17 -0.37 0.27
CA SER A 41 -18.13 0.37 1.09
C SER A 41 -17.89 0.15 2.59
N PHE A 42 -17.53 -1.07 2.98
CA PHE A 42 -17.12 -1.39 4.35
C PHE A 42 -15.84 -0.62 4.76
N ASN A 43 -14.81 -0.64 3.92
CA ASN A 43 -13.55 0.07 4.17
C ASN A 43 -13.76 1.59 4.23
N ASP A 44 -14.54 2.17 3.31
CA ASP A 44 -14.85 3.61 3.27
C ASP A 44 -15.66 4.03 4.51
N ALA A 45 -16.61 3.21 4.97
CA ALA A 45 -17.33 3.46 6.21
C ALA A 45 -16.40 3.47 7.44
N LEU A 46 -15.48 2.50 7.54
CA LEU A 46 -14.48 2.46 8.61
C LEU A 46 -13.54 3.67 8.55
N ASP A 47 -13.05 4.01 7.36
CA ASP A 47 -12.14 5.13 7.14
C ASP A 47 -12.78 6.44 7.61
N ARG A 48 -13.98 6.75 7.12
CA ARG A 48 -14.70 7.98 7.47
C ARG A 48 -15.11 8.05 8.94
N THR A 49 -15.42 6.90 9.55
CA THR A 49 -15.89 6.87 10.95
C THR A 49 -14.73 6.98 11.94
N TYR A 50 -13.59 6.35 11.64
CA TYR A 50 -12.51 6.19 12.62
C TYR A 50 -11.19 6.80 12.16
N LEU A 51 -10.73 6.50 10.94
CA LEU A 51 -9.38 6.86 10.51
C LEU A 51 -9.27 8.34 10.12
N VAL A 52 -10.25 8.89 9.41
CA VAL A 52 -10.28 10.31 9.04
C VAL A 52 -10.29 11.20 10.28
N PRO A 53 -11.21 11.03 11.26
CA PRO A 53 -11.17 11.86 12.48
C PRO A 53 -9.88 11.68 13.28
N ALA A 54 -9.32 10.47 13.34
CA ALA A 54 -8.05 10.22 14.02
C ALA A 54 -6.87 10.91 13.31
N ALA A 55 -6.83 10.89 11.98
CA ALA A 55 -5.82 11.55 11.17
C ALA A 55 -5.92 13.08 11.27
N GLU A 56 -7.14 13.65 11.23
CA GLU A 56 -7.37 15.08 11.45
C GLU A 56 -6.89 15.53 12.83
N LEU A 57 -7.23 14.76 13.88
CA LEU A 57 -6.75 15.04 15.24
C LEU A 57 -5.23 14.96 15.31
N TYR A 58 -4.63 13.91 14.76
CA TYR A 58 -3.19 13.70 14.74
C TYR A 58 -2.46 14.89 14.11
N ARG A 59 -2.90 15.35 12.93
CA ARG A 59 -2.37 16.54 12.25
C ARG A 59 -2.63 17.83 13.03
N GLY A 60 -3.78 17.94 13.67
CA GLY A 60 -4.16 19.12 14.45
C GLY A 60 -3.33 19.34 15.72
N VAL A 61 -2.83 18.26 16.33
CA VAL A 61 -2.06 18.32 17.60
C VAL A 61 -0.56 18.10 17.44
N THR A 62 -0.13 17.55 16.31
CA THR A 62 1.27 17.19 16.05
C THR A 62 1.93 18.26 15.16
N PRO A 63 3.03 18.89 15.58
CA PRO A 63 3.76 19.81 14.71
C PRO A 63 4.30 19.10 13.46
N GLU A 64 4.34 19.81 12.34
CA GLU A 64 4.75 19.27 11.02
C GLU A 64 6.11 18.54 11.05
N PHE A 65 7.10 19.06 11.79
CA PHE A 65 8.41 18.41 11.89
C PHE A 65 8.34 17.04 12.59
N ALA A 66 7.42 16.89 13.55
CA ALA A 66 7.22 15.65 14.29
C ALA A 66 6.41 14.65 13.48
N GLU A 67 5.37 15.10 12.77
CA GLU A 67 4.61 14.30 11.80
C GLU A 67 5.55 13.72 10.74
N LYS A 68 6.34 14.58 10.08
CA LYS A 68 7.34 14.16 9.11
C LYS A 68 8.37 13.20 9.70
N GLY A 69 8.78 13.41 10.95
CA GLY A 69 9.72 12.52 11.62
C GLY A 69 9.16 11.14 11.91
N VAL A 70 7.89 11.05 12.31
CA VAL A 70 7.17 9.77 12.47
C VAL A 70 7.02 9.07 11.12
N HIS A 71 6.68 9.82 10.06
CA HIS A 71 6.64 9.28 8.71
C HIS A 71 7.99 8.70 8.27
N ASN A 72 9.09 9.45 8.46
CA ASN A 72 10.44 8.98 8.11
C ASN A 72 10.84 7.74 8.93
N PHE A 73 10.46 7.69 10.21
CA PHE A 73 10.73 6.52 11.07
C PHE A 73 10.10 5.26 10.48
N PHE A 74 8.82 5.28 10.12
CA PHE A 74 8.15 4.13 9.51
C PHE A 74 8.67 3.82 8.11
N ALA A 75 8.99 4.85 7.32
CA ALA A 75 9.65 4.66 6.02
C ALA A 75 10.99 3.92 6.16
N ASN A 76 11.83 4.32 7.12
CA ASN A 76 13.12 3.68 7.39
C ASN A 76 12.97 2.22 7.84
N LEU A 77 11.90 1.86 8.57
CA LEU A 77 11.57 0.47 8.86
C LEU A 77 11.15 -0.31 7.60
N GLY A 78 10.43 0.37 6.70
CA GLY A 78 10.01 -0.18 5.41
C GLY A 78 11.17 -0.41 4.44
N ASP A 79 12.20 0.44 4.47
CA ASP A 79 13.40 0.33 3.62
C ASP A 79 14.09 -1.05 3.75
N LEU A 80 13.92 -1.77 4.88
CA LEU A 80 14.40 -3.14 5.04
C LEU A 80 13.71 -4.13 4.08
N GLY A 81 12.39 -3.99 3.92
CA GLY A 81 11.61 -4.77 2.96
C GLY A 81 11.97 -4.41 1.52
N VAL A 82 12.18 -3.12 1.26
CA VAL A 82 12.63 -2.62 -0.05
C VAL A 82 13.99 -3.23 -0.43
N ALA A 83 14.98 -3.13 0.46
CA ALA A 83 16.32 -3.69 0.23
C ALA A 83 16.29 -5.22 -0.01
N PHE A 84 15.44 -5.93 0.73
CA PHE A 84 15.25 -7.37 0.54
C PHE A 84 14.67 -7.68 -0.83
N ASN A 85 13.61 -6.97 -1.25
CA ASN A 85 12.98 -7.18 -2.54
C ASN A 85 13.90 -6.77 -3.70
N ASN A 86 14.61 -5.65 -3.61
CA ASN A 86 15.66 -5.26 -4.56
C ASN A 86 16.73 -6.36 -4.72
N THR A 87 17.13 -6.98 -3.62
CA THR A 87 18.08 -8.11 -3.66
C THR A 87 17.49 -9.32 -4.40
N LEU A 88 16.23 -9.66 -4.15
CA LEU A 88 15.53 -10.76 -4.85
C LEU A 88 15.30 -10.48 -6.34
N GLN A 89 15.23 -9.21 -6.73
CA GLN A 89 15.11 -8.77 -8.13
C GLN A 89 16.46 -8.54 -8.82
N PHE A 90 17.58 -8.88 -8.16
CA PHE A 90 18.95 -8.64 -8.66
C PHE A 90 19.31 -7.17 -8.91
N LYS A 91 18.57 -6.23 -8.32
CA LYS A 91 18.84 -4.79 -8.31
C LYS A 91 19.84 -4.44 -7.20
N PHE A 92 21.07 -4.94 -7.33
CA PHE A 92 22.05 -4.88 -6.23
C PHE A 92 22.51 -3.46 -5.86
N LEU A 93 22.53 -2.53 -6.82
CA LEU A 93 22.88 -1.14 -6.56
C LEU A 93 21.78 -0.44 -5.73
N ASP A 94 20.53 -0.69 -6.08
CA ASP A 94 19.36 -0.13 -5.39
C ASP A 94 19.27 -0.70 -3.97
N ALA A 95 19.44 -2.03 -3.82
CA ALA A 95 19.54 -2.68 -2.52
C ALA A 95 20.67 -2.09 -1.65
N ALA A 96 21.85 -1.82 -2.24
CA ALA A 96 22.95 -1.21 -1.50
C ALA A 96 22.65 0.24 -1.10
N SER A 97 21.96 1.01 -1.95
CA SER A 97 21.46 2.35 -1.61
C SER A 97 20.52 2.28 -0.42
N ASP A 98 19.51 1.41 -0.46
CA ASP A 98 18.50 1.27 0.60
C ASP A 98 19.12 0.80 1.93
N VAL A 99 20.07 -0.15 1.89
CA VAL A 99 20.84 -0.53 3.10
C VAL A 99 21.64 0.66 3.64
N GLY A 100 22.25 1.44 2.76
CA GLY A 100 22.92 2.69 3.13
C GLY A 100 21.96 3.67 3.81
N ARG A 101 20.74 3.82 3.28
CA ARG A 101 19.68 4.65 3.86
C ARG A 101 19.34 4.18 5.27
N ILE A 102 19.07 2.88 5.47
CA ILE A 102 18.77 2.30 6.77
C ILE A 102 19.88 2.61 7.78
N ILE A 103 21.15 2.41 7.41
CA ILE A 103 22.28 2.64 8.30
C ILE A 103 22.38 4.12 8.68
N VAL A 104 22.38 5.02 7.69
CA VAL A 104 22.55 6.46 7.90
C VAL A 104 21.39 7.04 8.71
N ASN A 105 20.15 6.74 8.32
CA ASN A 105 18.96 7.25 8.96
C ASN A 105 18.78 6.66 10.37
N SER A 106 19.13 5.39 10.59
CA SER A 106 19.05 4.80 11.92
C SER A 106 20.12 5.33 12.89
N THR A 107 21.31 5.68 12.40
CA THR A 107 22.42 6.16 13.23
C THR A 107 22.43 7.67 13.40
N ILE A 108 22.65 8.41 12.32
CA ILE A 108 22.76 9.88 12.30
C ILE A 108 21.36 10.50 12.28
N GLY A 109 20.42 9.85 11.59
CA GLY A 109 19.05 10.32 11.44
C GLY A 109 18.13 10.03 12.63
N LEU A 110 18.67 9.72 13.82
CA LEU A 110 17.89 9.43 15.03
C LEU A 110 16.85 8.31 14.82
N LEU A 111 17.30 7.08 14.55
CA LEU A 111 16.45 5.91 14.31
C LEU A 111 15.50 6.04 13.10
N GLY A 112 15.80 6.94 12.18
CA GLY A 112 14.99 7.21 11.01
C GLY A 112 14.08 8.42 11.14
N PHE A 113 14.08 9.12 12.27
CA PHE A 113 13.28 10.34 12.43
C PHE A 113 13.69 11.46 11.43
N MET A 114 14.98 11.55 11.12
CA MET A 114 15.50 12.47 10.10
C MET A 114 16.00 11.68 8.90
N ASP A 115 15.51 12.03 7.71
CA ASP A 115 16.02 11.49 6.45
C ASP A 115 17.30 12.22 6.02
N VAL A 116 18.41 11.79 6.61
CA VAL A 116 19.78 12.28 6.32
C VAL A 116 20.31 11.66 5.03
N ALA A 117 19.94 10.40 4.77
CA ALA A 117 20.39 9.66 3.60
C ALA A 117 20.01 10.33 2.28
N SER A 118 18.78 10.85 2.16
CA SER A 118 18.36 11.61 0.97
C SER A 118 19.23 12.85 0.73
N ARG A 119 19.66 13.53 1.81
CA ARG A 119 20.56 14.71 1.70
C ARG A 119 21.97 14.34 1.26
N MET A 120 22.35 13.08 1.43
CA MET A 120 23.62 12.52 0.95
C MET A 120 23.52 11.98 -0.48
N GLY A 121 22.36 12.08 -1.12
CA GLY A 121 22.13 11.60 -2.48
C GLY A 121 21.86 10.10 -2.58
N LEU A 122 21.54 9.42 -1.47
CA LEU A 122 21.09 8.03 -1.51
C LEU A 122 19.64 8.00 -1.97
N GLU A 123 19.42 7.48 -3.18
CA GLU A 123 18.11 7.35 -3.79
C GLU A 123 17.22 6.38 -3.00
N LYS A 124 15.95 6.75 -2.85
CA LYS A 124 14.94 5.95 -2.16
C LYS A 124 14.14 5.17 -3.19
N HIS A 125 14.03 3.86 -2.99
CA HIS A 125 13.23 2.98 -3.84
C HIS A 125 11.94 2.55 -3.14
N ASP A 126 11.04 1.92 -3.90
CA ASP A 126 9.75 1.43 -3.42
C ASP A 126 9.46 0.06 -4.01
N GLU A 127 9.91 -0.98 -3.30
CA GLU A 127 9.82 -2.38 -3.71
C GLU A 127 9.12 -3.24 -2.66
N ASP A 128 8.26 -4.13 -3.14
CA ASP A 128 7.51 -5.07 -2.32
C ASP A 128 7.52 -6.47 -2.94
N PHE A 129 7.08 -7.48 -2.19
CA PHE A 129 7.14 -8.85 -2.68
C PHE A 129 6.21 -9.10 -3.87
N GLY A 130 5.14 -8.32 -4.02
CA GLY A 130 4.30 -8.36 -5.21
C GLY A 130 5.06 -7.92 -6.46
N GLN A 131 5.87 -6.87 -6.37
CA GLN A 131 6.76 -6.43 -7.44
C GLN A 131 7.82 -7.48 -7.74
N THR A 132 8.42 -8.08 -6.70
CA THR A 132 9.36 -9.20 -6.86
C THR A 132 8.74 -10.38 -7.63
N LEU A 133 7.51 -10.78 -7.31
CA LEU A 133 6.80 -11.81 -8.06
C LEU A 133 6.59 -11.39 -9.53
N GLY A 134 6.27 -10.11 -9.78
CA GLY A 134 6.16 -9.53 -11.12
C GLY A 134 7.47 -9.61 -11.90
N TYR A 135 8.59 -9.24 -11.30
CA TYR A 135 9.93 -9.35 -11.87
C TYR A 135 10.26 -10.79 -12.31
N TRP A 136 9.80 -11.78 -11.53
CA TRP A 136 9.97 -13.21 -11.85
C TRP A 136 8.90 -13.76 -12.82
N GLY A 137 8.11 -12.90 -13.45
CA GLY A 137 7.15 -13.26 -14.51
C GLY A 137 5.77 -13.68 -14.02
N MET A 138 5.46 -13.51 -12.73
CA MET A 138 4.09 -13.73 -12.24
C MET A 138 3.18 -12.57 -12.68
N GLY A 139 2.18 -12.89 -13.50
CA GLY A 139 1.16 -11.92 -13.91
C GLY A 139 0.39 -11.35 -12.71
N THR A 140 -0.10 -10.13 -12.83
CA THR A 140 -0.86 -9.39 -11.81
C THR A 140 -2.08 -10.15 -11.30
N GLY A 141 -2.79 -10.80 -12.23
CA GLY A 141 -4.06 -11.46 -11.96
C GLY A 141 -5.20 -10.46 -11.65
N PRO A 142 -6.40 -10.99 -11.34
CA PRO A 142 -7.57 -10.16 -11.08
C PRO A 142 -7.42 -9.22 -9.88
N TYR A 143 -8.05 -8.06 -9.99
CA TYR A 143 -8.21 -7.09 -8.91
C TYR A 143 -9.07 -7.65 -7.78
N VAL A 144 -8.67 -7.35 -6.54
CA VAL A 144 -9.45 -7.66 -5.35
C VAL A 144 -9.36 -6.52 -4.35
N MET A 145 -10.51 -6.11 -3.80
CA MET A 145 -10.59 -5.20 -2.67
C MET A 145 -10.56 -6.03 -1.38
N LEU A 146 -9.51 -5.86 -0.58
CA LEU A 146 -9.34 -6.59 0.67
C LEU A 146 -9.98 -5.82 1.84
N PRO A 147 -10.70 -6.50 2.75
CA PRO A 147 -11.18 -5.88 3.97
C PRO A 147 -10.00 -5.33 4.78
N PHE A 148 -10.12 -4.11 5.31
CA PHE A 148 -9.09 -3.37 6.04
C PHE A 148 -7.84 -2.95 5.26
N PHE A 149 -7.40 -3.73 4.27
CA PHE A 149 -6.15 -3.50 3.53
C PHE A 149 -6.32 -2.71 2.23
N GLY A 150 -7.54 -2.62 1.71
CA GLY A 150 -7.84 -1.82 0.51
C GLY A 150 -7.51 -2.55 -0.82
N PRO A 151 -7.21 -1.79 -1.88
CA PRO A 151 -6.92 -2.31 -3.22
C PRO A 151 -5.78 -3.33 -3.25
N SER A 152 -5.96 -4.43 -3.99
CA SER A 152 -4.95 -5.45 -4.22
C SER A 152 -5.20 -6.23 -5.52
N ASN A 153 -4.39 -7.24 -5.80
CA ASN A 153 -4.60 -8.23 -6.87
C ASN A 153 -4.10 -9.61 -6.40
N LEU A 154 -4.34 -10.65 -7.20
CA LEU A 154 -4.05 -12.03 -6.82
C LEU A 154 -2.55 -12.29 -6.55
N ARG A 155 -1.66 -11.53 -7.19
CA ARG A 155 -0.21 -11.57 -6.94
C ARG A 155 0.18 -10.80 -5.67
N ASP A 156 -0.27 -9.56 -5.56
CA ASP A 156 0.16 -8.61 -4.52
C ASP A 156 -0.46 -8.93 -3.15
N GLY A 157 -1.65 -9.54 -3.11
CA GLY A 157 -2.34 -9.91 -1.86
C GLY A 157 -1.50 -10.85 -0.98
N PRO A 158 -1.07 -12.02 -1.49
CA PRO A 158 -0.09 -12.88 -0.82
C PRO A 158 1.27 -12.21 -0.59
N GLY A 159 1.70 -11.31 -1.48
CA GLY A 159 2.94 -10.55 -1.31
C GLY A 159 2.98 -9.74 -0.01
N LYS A 160 1.87 -9.07 0.33
CA LYS A 160 1.73 -8.36 1.61
C LYS A 160 1.98 -9.24 2.84
N VAL A 161 1.66 -10.54 2.77
CA VAL A 161 1.91 -11.49 3.86
C VAL A 161 3.41 -11.74 4.01
N VAL A 162 4.13 -11.91 2.90
CA VAL A 162 5.59 -12.07 2.92
C VAL A 162 6.27 -10.81 3.46
N ASP A 163 5.90 -9.63 2.94
CA ASP A 163 6.44 -8.35 3.42
C ASP A 163 6.19 -8.14 4.92
N SER A 164 5.07 -8.66 5.45
CA SER A 164 4.76 -8.58 6.88
C SER A 164 5.76 -9.32 7.77
N PHE A 165 6.39 -10.41 7.28
CA PHE A 165 7.43 -11.13 8.01
C PHE A 165 8.78 -10.40 8.03
N ILE A 166 8.98 -9.46 7.09
CA ILE A 166 10.22 -8.68 6.99
C ILE A 166 10.10 -7.39 7.82
N TYR A 167 8.89 -6.85 7.97
CA TYR A 167 8.64 -5.61 8.71
C TYR A 167 9.03 -5.72 10.21
N PRO A 168 10.02 -4.94 10.71
CA PRO A 168 10.62 -5.13 12.03
C PRO A 168 9.65 -5.18 13.22
N PRO A 169 8.63 -4.31 13.34
CA PRO A 169 7.68 -4.35 14.45
C PRO A 169 6.95 -5.70 14.61
N ASN A 170 6.86 -6.53 13.56
CA ASN A 170 6.16 -7.81 13.62
C ASN A 170 6.97 -8.94 14.26
N TRP A 171 8.30 -8.83 14.29
CA TRP A 171 9.20 -9.85 14.82
C TRP A 171 10.18 -9.35 15.89
N ALA A 172 10.27 -8.04 16.14
CA ALA A 172 11.04 -7.49 17.23
C ALA A 172 10.53 -7.98 18.61
N ASP A 173 11.45 -8.15 19.56
CA ASP A 173 11.13 -8.52 20.94
C ASP A 173 10.61 -7.31 21.73
N ILE A 174 9.37 -6.93 21.42
CA ILE A 174 8.64 -5.83 22.05
C ILE A 174 7.31 -6.32 22.61
N LYS A 175 6.76 -5.59 23.59
CA LYS A 175 5.47 -5.98 24.16
C LYS A 175 4.38 -5.87 23.09
N THR A 176 3.40 -6.77 23.15
CA THR A 176 2.21 -6.72 22.27
C THR A 176 1.53 -5.35 22.28
N SER A 177 1.48 -4.67 23.42
CA SER A 177 0.91 -3.32 23.53
C SER A 177 1.72 -2.27 22.74
N GLU A 178 3.04 -2.38 22.74
CA GLU A 178 3.95 -1.47 22.02
C GLU A 178 3.84 -1.71 20.51
N ARG A 179 3.85 -2.98 20.07
CA ARG A 179 3.63 -3.33 18.65
C ARG A 179 2.29 -2.81 18.13
N ASN A 180 1.21 -3.04 18.89
CA ASN A 180 -0.12 -2.57 18.49
C ASN A 180 -0.18 -1.02 18.48
N GLY A 181 0.54 -0.37 19.39
CA GLY A 181 0.70 1.09 19.39
C GLY A 181 1.43 1.60 18.14
N LEU A 182 2.53 0.97 17.75
CA LEU A 182 3.26 1.29 16.51
C LEU A 182 2.38 1.07 15.27
N PHE A 183 1.63 -0.03 15.23
CA PHE A 183 0.69 -0.30 14.14
C PHE A 183 -0.38 0.79 14.05
N ALA A 184 -1.02 1.14 15.17
CA ALA A 184 -2.06 2.17 15.20
C ALA A 184 -1.50 3.54 14.81
N LEU A 185 -0.32 3.91 15.31
CA LEU A 185 0.35 5.16 14.95
C LEU A 185 0.68 5.20 13.46
N ASN A 186 1.25 4.12 12.90
CA ASN A 186 1.57 4.05 11.47
C ASN A 186 0.31 4.15 10.61
N LEU A 187 -0.78 3.51 11.03
CA LEU A 187 -2.06 3.55 10.33
C LEU A 187 -2.61 4.98 10.27
N VAL A 188 -2.63 5.68 11.40
CA VAL A 188 -3.09 7.08 11.48
C VAL A 188 -2.15 8.01 10.71
N ASN A 189 -0.84 7.84 10.85
CA ASN A 189 0.18 8.62 10.14
C ASN A 189 0.06 8.45 8.62
N THR A 190 -0.04 7.21 8.13
CA THR A 190 -0.23 6.92 6.71
C THR A 190 -1.52 7.56 6.20
N ARG A 191 -2.60 7.48 6.97
CA ARG A 191 -3.86 8.11 6.58
C ARG A 191 -3.75 9.63 6.48
N ALA A 192 -3.08 10.26 7.44
CA ALA A 192 -2.83 11.70 7.47
C ALA A 192 -2.07 12.18 6.23
N GLU A 193 -1.02 11.47 5.83
CA GLU A 193 -0.24 11.75 4.61
C GLU A 193 -1.11 11.63 3.34
N LEU A 194 -1.96 10.60 3.27
CA LEU A 194 -2.84 10.38 2.12
C LEU A 194 -3.94 11.46 1.99
N MET A 195 -4.36 12.10 3.09
CA MET A 195 -5.39 13.15 3.04
C MET A 195 -4.94 14.34 2.18
N VAL A 196 -3.66 14.70 2.22
CA VAL A 196 -3.10 15.83 1.43
C VAL A 196 -3.23 15.58 -0.07
N THR A 197 -3.10 14.33 -0.50
CA THR A 197 -3.21 13.93 -1.90
C THR A 197 -4.66 13.70 -2.32
N GLU A 198 -5.49 13.16 -1.42
CA GLU A 198 -6.89 12.85 -1.67
C GLU A 198 -7.78 14.08 -1.87
N GLU A 199 -7.53 15.18 -1.14
CA GLU A 199 -8.29 16.43 -1.33
C GLU A 199 -8.24 16.92 -2.78
N LYS A 200 -7.11 16.72 -3.46
CA LYS A 200 -6.93 17.09 -4.88
C LYS A 200 -7.63 16.13 -5.84
N ALA A 201 -7.86 14.87 -5.43
CA ALA A 201 -8.45 13.83 -6.26
C ALA A 201 -9.99 13.75 -6.12
N LYS A 202 -10.57 14.22 -5.02
CA LYS A 202 -12.01 14.15 -4.72
C LYS A 202 -12.92 14.82 -5.76
N GLU A 203 -12.40 15.78 -6.52
CA GLU A 203 -13.18 16.54 -7.51
C GLU A 203 -13.36 15.80 -8.85
N LEU A 204 -12.63 14.70 -9.06
CA LEU A 204 -12.40 14.17 -10.41
C LEU A 204 -13.27 12.97 -10.82
N SER A 205 -13.99 12.31 -9.90
CA SER A 205 -14.76 11.11 -10.27
C SER A 205 -16.13 11.01 -9.64
N ARG A 206 -17.12 10.67 -10.49
CA ARG A 206 -18.49 10.31 -10.10
C ARG A 206 -18.58 8.95 -9.42
N ASP A 207 -17.68 8.02 -9.77
CA ASP A 207 -17.54 6.70 -9.15
C ASP A 207 -16.14 6.55 -8.52
N ARG A 208 -16.10 6.72 -7.20
CA ARG A 208 -14.85 6.68 -6.43
C ARG A 208 -14.24 5.29 -6.36
N TYR A 209 -15.06 4.23 -6.43
CA TYR A 209 -14.54 2.87 -6.43
C TYR A 209 -13.74 2.60 -7.70
N VAL A 210 -14.31 2.94 -8.86
CA VAL A 210 -13.65 2.76 -10.17
C VAL A 210 -12.35 3.56 -10.23
N PHE A 211 -12.39 4.82 -9.80
CA PHE A 211 -11.19 5.67 -9.74
C PHE A 211 -10.07 5.05 -8.89
N ILE A 212 -10.39 4.53 -7.69
CA ILE A 212 -9.39 3.92 -6.81
C ILE A 212 -8.82 2.63 -7.43
N ARG A 213 -9.68 1.80 -8.03
CA ARG A 213 -9.26 0.57 -8.69
C ARG A 213 -8.30 0.86 -9.83
N ASP A 214 -8.67 1.76 -10.74
CA ASP A 214 -7.89 2.08 -11.93
C ASP A 214 -6.57 2.74 -11.52
N ALA A 215 -6.60 3.73 -10.63
CA ALA A 215 -5.38 4.35 -10.10
C ALA A 215 -4.45 3.35 -9.40
N TYR A 216 -5.00 2.34 -8.72
CA TYR A 216 -4.20 1.26 -8.15
C TYR A 216 -3.56 0.39 -9.24
N LEU A 217 -4.34 -0.08 -10.21
CA LEU A 217 -3.83 -0.96 -11.28
C LEU A 217 -2.73 -0.26 -12.09
N ASP A 218 -2.96 0.99 -12.50
CA ASP A 218 -1.99 1.78 -13.25
C ASP A 218 -0.71 2.01 -12.44
N ASN A 219 -0.84 2.33 -11.15
CA ASN A 219 0.33 2.50 -10.28
C ASN A 219 1.11 1.20 -10.09
N ARG A 220 0.43 0.04 -10.04
CA ARG A 220 1.09 -1.26 -9.89
C ARG A 220 1.83 -1.68 -11.16
N GLU A 221 1.25 -1.43 -12.32
CA GLU A 221 1.93 -1.66 -13.59
C GLU A 221 3.18 -0.78 -13.70
N PHE A 222 3.05 0.51 -13.40
CA PHE A 222 4.18 1.44 -13.37
C PHE A 222 5.30 0.97 -12.44
N LYS A 223 4.97 0.50 -11.23
CA LYS A 223 5.95 0.04 -10.23
C LYS A 223 6.67 -1.24 -10.66
N VAL A 224 5.95 -2.24 -11.14
CA VAL A 224 6.53 -3.53 -11.60
C VAL A 224 7.47 -3.33 -12.78
N ASN A 225 7.21 -2.31 -13.61
CA ASN A 225 8.02 -1.98 -14.78
C ASN A 225 9.08 -0.89 -14.49
N ASP A 226 9.48 -0.70 -13.23
CA ASP A 226 10.54 0.25 -12.83
C ASP A 226 10.30 1.69 -13.29
N GLY A 227 9.03 2.10 -13.28
CA GLY A 227 8.60 3.43 -13.71
C GLY A 227 8.56 3.62 -15.22
N GLN A 228 8.75 2.56 -15.99
CA GLN A 228 8.51 2.56 -17.43
C GLN A 228 7.04 2.22 -17.66
N LEU A 229 6.30 3.14 -18.29
CA LEU A 229 4.99 2.77 -18.82
C LEU A 229 5.26 1.76 -19.94
N SER A 230 4.71 0.56 -19.80
CA SER A 230 4.45 -0.31 -20.95
C SER A 230 3.77 0.57 -21.98
N ALA A 231 4.42 0.75 -23.13
CA ALA A 231 3.72 1.19 -24.31
C ALA A 231 2.62 0.14 -24.51
N ASP A 232 1.40 0.43 -24.08
CA ASP A 232 0.27 -0.35 -24.51
C ASP A 232 0.31 -0.31 -26.04
N GLU A 233 0.48 -1.47 -26.65
CA GLU A 233 0.42 -1.67 -28.11
C GLU A 233 -0.89 -1.07 -28.66
N GLY A 234 -1.93 -0.89 -27.84
CA GLY A 234 -3.18 -0.26 -28.25
C GLY A 234 -3.16 1.27 -28.46
N LEU A 235 -2.26 2.04 -27.83
CA LEU A 235 -2.27 3.50 -27.97
C LEU A 235 -1.48 3.99 -29.19
N TYR A 236 -0.48 3.22 -29.63
CA TYR A 236 0.28 3.55 -30.83
C TYR A 236 -0.45 3.14 -32.11
N ASP A 237 -1.19 2.03 -32.09
CA ASP A 237 -2.01 1.60 -33.23
C ASP A 237 -3.13 2.60 -33.56
N GLU A 238 -3.72 3.26 -32.55
CA GLU A 238 -4.78 4.26 -32.76
C GLU A 238 -4.28 5.59 -33.35
N LEU A 239 -2.96 5.85 -33.28
CA LEU A 239 -2.30 7.05 -33.82
C LEU A 239 -1.69 6.83 -35.21
N GLU A 240 -1.55 5.59 -35.66
CA GLU A 240 -1.11 5.27 -37.03
C GLU A 240 -2.28 5.18 -38.02
N ASP A 241 -3.52 5.08 -37.53
CA ASP A 241 -4.75 4.99 -38.34
C ASP A 241 -5.44 6.35 -38.63
N GLU A 242 -4.82 7.48 -38.28
CA GLU A 242 -5.25 8.86 -38.68
C GLU A 242 -4.49 9.44 -39.89
#